data_AF-R5BFH3-F1
#
_entry.id   AF-R5BFH3-F1
#
_cell.length_a   1.000
_cell.length_b   1.000
_cell.length_c   1.000
_cell.angle_alpha   90.00
_cell.angle_beta   90.00
_cell.angle_gamma   90.00
#
_symmetry.space_group_name_H-M   'P 1'
#
loop_
_entity.id
_entity.type
_entity.pdbx_description
1 polymer ?
#
loop_
_entity_poly.entity_id
_entity_poly.type
_entity_poly.pdbx_seq_one_letter_code
_entity_poly.pdbx_strand_id
1 'polypeptide(L)'
;MDGDALESFYENLGFELVEIDDRETLFYQIDDDGDYATITDEDGGVPTSLNEPIIFNLYDDMDSFQWSVTVEDSEYFGELFARVEDTDELLAVLKDIRQENMARYDDSL
;
A
#
# COMPACT_ATOMS: atom_id res chain seq x y z
N MET A 1 -11.17 -12.24 15.45
CA MET A 1 -11.33 -13.01 14.20
C MET A 1 -11.26 -11.98 13.08
N ASP A 2 -10.12 -11.32 12.95
CA ASP A 2 -9.99 -10.06 12.19
C ASP A 2 -8.90 -10.18 11.11
N GLY A 3 -7.87 -11.03 11.34
CA GLY A 3 -6.86 -11.35 10.32
C GLY A 3 -7.42 -12.04 9.07
N ASP A 4 -8.43 -12.90 9.23
CA ASP A 4 -9.10 -13.61 8.12
C ASP A 4 -9.84 -12.63 7.17
N ALA A 5 -10.39 -11.54 7.73
CA ALA A 5 -11.09 -10.51 6.97
C ALA A 5 -10.12 -9.55 6.26
N LEU A 6 -8.99 -9.25 6.90
CA LEU A 6 -7.95 -8.40 6.32
C LEU A 6 -7.24 -9.10 5.17
N GLU A 7 -6.85 -10.36 5.35
CA GLU A 7 -6.26 -11.19 4.30
C GLU A 7 -7.20 -11.29 3.11
N SER A 8 -8.46 -11.69 3.34
CA SER A 8 -9.49 -11.77 2.29
C SER A 8 -9.71 -10.43 1.56
N PHE A 9 -9.60 -9.31 2.26
CA PHE A 9 -9.74 -7.98 1.66
C PHE A 9 -8.61 -7.71 0.66
N TYR A 10 -7.37 -7.90 1.10
CA TYR A 10 -6.19 -7.64 0.27
C TYR A 10 -6.05 -8.66 -0.87
N GLU A 11 -6.36 -9.93 -0.63
CA GLU A 11 -6.44 -10.95 -1.69
C GLU A 11 -7.44 -10.55 -2.78
N ASN A 12 -8.57 -9.94 -2.41
CA ASN A 12 -9.56 -9.48 -3.39
C ASN A 12 -9.04 -8.33 -4.27
N LEU A 13 -8.12 -7.53 -3.74
CA LEU A 13 -7.40 -6.47 -4.47
C LEU A 13 -6.21 -7.02 -5.27
N GLY A 14 -5.91 -8.31 -5.17
CA GLY A 14 -4.79 -8.95 -5.87
C GLY A 14 -3.47 -8.88 -5.12
N PHE A 15 -3.47 -8.51 -3.84
CA PHE A 15 -2.31 -8.63 -2.98
C PHE A 15 -2.15 -10.06 -2.48
N GLU A 16 -0.91 -10.46 -2.28
CA GLU A 16 -0.54 -11.76 -1.72
C GLU A 16 0.20 -11.56 -0.41
N LEU A 17 -0.16 -12.33 0.61
CA LEU A 17 0.61 -12.37 1.85
C LEU A 17 1.84 -13.25 1.63
N VAL A 18 3.02 -12.65 1.70
CA VAL A 18 4.30 -13.32 1.50
C VAL A 18 5.21 -13.16 2.71
N GLU A 19 6.21 -14.03 2.84
CA GLU A 19 7.25 -13.92 3.87
C GLU A 19 8.52 -13.31 3.26
N ILE A 20 8.88 -12.10 3.71
CA ILE A 20 10.11 -11.39 3.32
C ILE A 20 10.93 -11.13 4.59
N ASP A 21 12.19 -11.55 4.61
CA ASP A 21 13.09 -11.41 5.79
C ASP A 21 12.46 -11.91 7.11
N ASP A 22 11.86 -13.10 7.08
CA ASP A 22 11.16 -13.75 8.21
C ASP A 22 9.98 -12.92 8.75
N ARG A 23 9.38 -12.04 7.92
CA ARG A 23 8.21 -11.23 8.24
C ARG A 23 7.12 -11.39 7.19
N GLU A 24 5.89 -11.56 7.65
CA GLU A 24 4.72 -11.47 6.79
C GLU A 24 4.65 -10.05 6.20
N THR A 25 4.33 -9.95 4.91
CA THR A 25 4.23 -8.68 4.17
C THR A 25 3.15 -8.83 3.10
N LEU A 26 2.30 -7.81 2.95
CA LEU A 26 1.35 -7.75 1.83
C LEU A 26 2.09 -7.29 0.58
N PHE A 27 2.14 -8.11 -0.44
CA PHE A 27 2.87 -7.89 -1.69
C PHE A 27 1.92 -7.74 -2.87
N TYR A 28 2.23 -6.82 -3.78
CA TYR A 28 1.49 -6.62 -5.02
C TYR A 28 2.47 -6.38 -6.17
N GLN A 29 2.39 -7.21 -7.19
CA GLN A 29 3.18 -7.02 -8.41
C GLN A 29 2.58 -5.88 -9.23
N ILE A 30 3.38 -4.86 -9.53
CA ILE A 30 2.95 -3.68 -10.29
C ILE A 30 2.91 -3.99 -11.77
N ASP A 31 3.96 -4.66 -12.27
CA ASP A 31 4.09 -5.03 -13.68
C ASP A 31 4.96 -6.29 -13.88
N ASP A 32 5.02 -6.75 -15.13
CA ASP A 32 5.81 -7.90 -15.57
C ASP A 32 7.32 -7.65 -15.57
N ASP A 33 7.78 -6.39 -15.51
CA ASP A 33 9.21 -6.04 -15.48
C ASP A 33 9.81 -6.25 -14.08
N GLY A 34 8.97 -6.34 -13.04
CA GLY A 34 9.35 -6.77 -11.70
C GLY A 34 9.19 -5.70 -10.63
N ASP A 35 8.66 -4.52 -10.99
CA ASP A 35 8.30 -3.52 -10.00
C ASP A 35 7.19 -4.07 -9.10
N TYR A 36 7.26 -3.75 -7.81
CA TYR A 36 6.32 -4.27 -6.83
C TYR A 36 6.03 -3.25 -5.75
N ALA A 37 4.89 -3.44 -5.09
CA ALA A 37 4.50 -2.68 -3.93
C ALA A 37 4.31 -3.57 -2.72
N THR A 38 4.53 -2.97 -1.55
CA THR A 38 4.15 -3.58 -0.28
C THR A 38 3.24 -2.68 0.52
N ILE A 39 2.37 -3.28 1.33
CA ILE A 39 1.55 -2.56 2.30
C ILE A 39 1.97 -2.96 3.71
N THR A 40 2.24 -1.96 4.53
CA THR A 40 2.61 -2.13 5.95
C THR A 40 1.82 -1.20 6.86
N ASP A 41 1.82 -1.49 8.16
CA ASP A 41 1.44 -0.53 9.22
C ASP A 41 2.58 0.47 9.52
N GLU A 42 2.40 1.30 10.55
CA GLU A 42 3.39 2.29 11.01
C GLU A 42 4.68 1.69 11.60
N ASP A 43 4.62 0.46 12.11
CA ASP A 43 5.76 -0.30 12.66
C ASP A 43 6.48 -1.12 11.58
N GLY A 44 5.99 -1.10 10.34
CA GLY A 44 6.52 -1.86 9.21
C GLY A 44 6.09 -3.34 9.22
N GLY A 45 5.01 -3.68 9.94
CA GLY A 45 4.37 -4.99 9.93
C GLY A 45 3.17 -5.05 8.99
N VAL A 46 2.49 -6.19 8.94
CA VAL A 46 1.21 -6.32 8.23
C VAL A 46 0.12 -5.60 9.02
N PRO A 47 -0.71 -4.75 8.38
CA PRO A 47 -1.82 -4.09 9.06
C PRO A 47 -2.69 -5.07 9.83
N THR A 48 -3.09 -4.72 11.06
CA THR A 48 -3.90 -5.61 11.89
C THR A 48 -5.40 -5.31 11.83
N SER A 49 -5.76 -4.17 11.23
CA SER A 49 -7.12 -3.66 11.10
C SER A 49 -7.31 -2.95 9.76
N LEU A 50 -8.51 -3.06 9.20
CA LEU A 50 -8.89 -2.33 7.99
C LEU A 50 -9.07 -0.83 8.22
N ASN A 51 -9.24 -0.39 9.48
CA ASN A 51 -9.59 0.97 9.87
C ASN A 51 -8.39 1.75 10.44
N GLU A 52 -7.18 1.26 10.21
CA GLU A 52 -5.95 1.89 10.66
C GLU A 52 -5.14 2.37 9.46
N PRO A 53 -4.36 3.46 9.60
CA PRO A 53 -3.50 3.95 8.54
C PRO A 53 -2.55 2.88 8.03
N ILE A 54 -2.38 2.88 6.72
CA ILE A 54 -1.46 1.98 6.03
C ILE A 54 -0.37 2.78 5.33
N ILE A 55 0.76 2.14 5.08
CA ILE A 55 1.86 2.68 4.30
C ILE A 55 1.99 1.82 3.05
N PHE A 56 1.74 2.43 1.90
CA PHE A 56 2.05 1.85 0.59
C PHE A 56 3.50 2.19 0.25
N ASN A 57 4.30 1.17 -0.05
CA ASN A 57 5.70 1.30 -0.44
C ASN A 57 5.88 0.79 -1.87
N LEU A 58 6.61 1.52 -2.71
CA LEU A 58 6.94 1.11 -4.06
C LEU A 58 8.43 0.78 -4.18
N TYR A 59 8.73 -0.34 -4.83
CA TYR A 59 10.06 -0.83 -5.15
C TYR A 59 10.18 -1.10 -6.65
N ASP A 60 11.40 -1.00 -7.17
CA ASP A 60 11.70 -1.42 -8.54
C ASP A 60 12.17 -2.89 -8.59
N ASP A 61 12.37 -3.40 -9.81
CA ASP A 61 12.89 -4.74 -10.11
C ASP A 61 14.25 -5.08 -9.46
N MET A 62 14.97 -4.08 -8.94
CA MET A 62 16.25 -4.21 -8.24
C MET A 62 16.12 -4.17 -6.71
N ASP A 63 14.91 -4.33 -6.17
CA ASP A 63 14.59 -4.18 -4.74
C ASP A 63 14.93 -2.79 -4.18
N SER A 64 15.04 -1.77 -5.06
CA SER A 64 15.34 -0.41 -4.64
C SER A 64 14.06 0.33 -4.28
N PHE A 65 14.02 0.89 -3.07
CA PHE A 65 12.94 1.75 -2.62
C PHE A 65 12.80 2.99 -3.52
N GLN A 66 11.60 3.24 -4.00
CA GLN A 66 11.28 4.39 -4.84
C GLN A 66 10.61 5.51 -4.03
N TRP A 67 9.48 5.20 -3.40
CA TRP A 67 8.73 6.12 -2.55
C TRP A 67 7.66 5.37 -1.73
N SER A 68 7.14 6.05 -0.71
CA SER A 68 5.99 5.58 0.06
C SER A 68 4.97 6.68 0.28
N VAL A 69 3.76 6.28 0.64
CA VAL A 69 2.66 7.16 1.03
C VAL A 69 1.83 6.53 2.15
N THR A 70 1.53 7.34 3.17
CA THR A 70 0.54 6.97 4.18
C THR A 70 -0.86 7.23 3.62
N VAL A 71 -1.70 6.20 3.66
CA VAL A 71 -3.11 6.26 3.29
C VAL A 71 -3.95 6.16 4.57
N GLU A 72 -5.12 6.78 4.58
CA GLU A 72 -5.97 6.92 5.77
C GLU A 72 -6.30 5.58 6.41
N ASP A 73 -6.72 4.60 5.61
CA ASP A 73 -6.99 3.24 6.03
C ASP A 73 -7.10 2.28 4.82
N SER A 74 -7.30 1.00 5.11
CA SER A 74 -7.39 -0.06 4.08
C SER A 74 -8.67 0.06 3.26
N GLU A 75 -9.80 0.43 3.87
CA GLU A 75 -11.08 0.57 3.16
C GLU A 75 -10.99 1.68 2.12
N TYR A 76 -10.45 2.84 2.49
CA TYR A 76 -10.22 3.95 1.56
C TYR A 76 -9.27 3.54 0.43
N PHE A 77 -8.19 2.81 0.73
CA PHE A 77 -7.31 2.26 -0.31
C PHE A 77 -8.07 1.35 -1.29
N GLY A 78 -8.94 0.46 -0.79
CA GLY A 78 -9.79 -0.39 -1.62
C GLY A 78 -10.76 0.40 -2.50
N GLU A 79 -11.31 1.51 -2.01
CA GLU A 79 -12.15 2.41 -2.82
C GLU A 79 -11.38 3.07 -3.96
N LEU A 80 -10.14 3.50 -3.70
CA LEU A 80 -9.26 4.04 -4.74
C LEU A 80 -8.93 2.97 -5.79
N PHE A 81 -8.58 1.77 -5.32
CA PHE A 81 -8.23 0.63 -6.17
C PHE A 81 -9.41 0.21 -7.07
N ALA A 82 -10.63 0.22 -6.55
CA ALA A 82 -11.83 -0.12 -7.32
C ALA A 82 -12.27 0.97 -8.32
N ARG A 83 -11.77 2.19 -8.16
CA ARG A 83 -12.15 3.34 -8.98
C ARG A 83 -11.28 3.53 -10.21
N VAL A 84 -10.01 3.15 -10.12
CA VAL A 84 -9.03 3.29 -11.19
C VAL A 84 -9.14 2.14 -12.20
N GLU A 85 -8.77 2.40 -13.45
CA GLU A 85 -8.84 1.38 -14.52
C GLU A 85 -7.62 0.44 -14.50
N ASP A 86 -6.47 0.94 -14.04
CA ASP A 86 -5.19 0.22 -14.05
C ASP A 86 -4.22 0.73 -12.98
N THR A 87 -3.09 0.02 -12.85
CA THR A 87 -2.06 0.28 -11.84
C THR A 87 -1.37 1.63 -12.04
N ASP A 88 -1.17 2.09 -13.27
CA ASP A 88 -0.55 3.39 -13.54
C ASP A 88 -1.41 4.53 -12.98
N GLU A 89 -2.73 4.44 -13.17
CA GLU A 89 -3.68 5.40 -12.61
C GLU A 89 -3.70 5.33 -11.07
N LEU A 90 -3.67 4.14 -10.47
CA LEU A 90 -3.52 3.98 -9.02
C LEU A 90 -2.26 4.69 -8.49
N LEU A 91 -1.10 4.46 -9.12
CA LEU A 91 0.16 5.07 -8.71
C LEU A 91 0.13 6.60 -8.87
N ALA A 92 -0.56 7.13 -9.87
CA ALA A 92 -0.76 8.57 -10.03
C ALA A 92 -1.58 9.16 -8.87
N VAL A 93 -2.70 8.53 -8.52
CA VAL A 93 -3.55 8.94 -7.38
C VAL A 93 -2.78 8.90 -6.07
N LEU A 94 -2.02 7.83 -5.81
CA LEU A 94 -1.21 7.69 -4.61
C LEU A 94 -0.09 8.75 -4.53
N LYS A 95 0.50 9.14 -5.67
CA LYS A 95 1.47 10.24 -5.73
C LYS A 95 0.84 11.60 -5.42
N ASP A 96 -0.41 11.82 -5.80
CA ASP A 96 -1.13 13.05 -5.45
C ASP A 96 -1.42 13.10 -3.95
N ILE A 97 -1.91 12.00 -3.35
CA ILE A 97 -2.11 11.89 -1.89
C ILE A 97 -0.80 12.16 -1.14
N ARG A 98 0.32 11.62 -1.64
CA ARG A 98 1.64 11.88 -1.06
C ARG A 98 1.98 13.37 -1.03
N GLN A 99 1.69 14.10 -2.10
CA GLN A 99 1.92 15.55 -2.16
C GLN A 99 1.00 16.31 -1.19
N GLU A 100 -0.27 15.90 -1.08
CA GLU A 100 -1.20 16.47 -0.12
C GLU A 100 -0.75 16.25 1.33
N ASN A 101 -0.28 15.05 1.65
CA ASN A 101 0.28 14.73 2.97
C ASN A 101 1.46 15.66 3.29
N MET A 102 2.40 15.82 2.36
CA MET A 102 3.55 16.73 2.52
C MET A 102 3.10 18.18 2.75
N ALA A 103 2.13 18.67 1.98
CA ALA A 103 1.62 20.03 2.13
C ALA A 103 0.95 20.27 3.50
N ARG A 104 0.23 19.27 4.02
CA ARG A 104 -0.37 19.33 5.37
C ARG A 104 0.69 19.36 6.47
N TYR A 105 1.78 18.63 6.31
CA TYR A 105 2.91 18.68 7.24
C TYR A 105 3.62 20.04 7.22
N ASP A 106 3.86 20.62 6.03
CA ASP A 106 4.50 21.94 5.89
C ASP A 106 3.65 23.08 6.51
N ASP A 107 2.33 23.03 6.41
CA ASP A 107 1.42 24.03 7.02
C ASP A 107 1.32 23.89 8.55
N SER A 108 1.73 22.74 9.10
CA SER A 108 1.69 22.44 10.54
C SER A 108 2.92 22.90 11.34
N LEU A 109 3.94 23.46 10.66
CA LEU A 109 5.21 23.96 11.23
C LEU A 109 5.27 25.49 11.36
#